data_AF-A0A0D7PMZ9-F1
#
_entry.id   AF-A0A0D7PMZ9-F1
#
_cell.length_a   1.000
_cell.length_b   1.000
_cell.length_c   1.000
_cell.angle_alpha   90.00
_cell.angle_beta   90.00
_cell.angle_gamma   90.00
#
_symmetry.space_group_name_H-M   'P 1'
#
loop_
_entity.id
_entity.type
_entity.pdbx_description
1 polymer ?
#
loop_
_entity_poly.entity_id
_entity_poly.type
_entity_poly.pdbx_seq_one_letter_code
_entity_poly.pdbx_strand_id
1 'polypeptide(L)'
;MIFGAFHLPKGLARSMSSATIASGSIATMKHLSLAAAAAIVLLSPAHAASPNSEVGSTGIAKICLTDNDVHLRPTDELVIPATTVFEDDGPNIGKLEDPSTWRYEAKEGFKLPAQFLTLNAVSLRSSKPCAEVNVQMLTGAGAIEIARRAADNHIFVINDVLDYPVPTTRPPVELGKLIDDISVKAILITDVTQAVVRSKPTIPDDAANAASCLSGAKKLAAYLGGGTGQQRSMNIEIGHVGAASVTYGCPFGPKQKPDFAVYWEGKARPPSGIAALIAKGGEFVTGATRAEITTETSACVTDALKSSAAELADREVRGVKIECQAFARDGGGGSVTIYRRFGPDPVQLEISDKAANAADQASRDIKIEDDRKAAEALRFAEWYQDPTIPQTVKAFAMMAARVISLQQSCPFSKSHEDKIARWASDAGVKSSDIEPGGRYASLMTKMLAEMKSGTAKESIAEACEAIKKYD
;
A
#
# COMPACT_ATOMS: atom_id res chain seq x y z
N MET A 1 8.52 41.54 22.54
CA MET A 1 8.69 40.11 22.21
C MET A 1 8.39 39.93 20.74
N ILE A 2 9.36 39.43 19.98
CA ILE A 2 9.27 39.27 18.53
C ILE A 2 8.48 37.98 18.26
N PHE A 3 7.25 38.12 17.76
CA PHE A 3 6.45 36.97 17.34
C PHE A 3 6.98 36.47 16.00
N GLY A 4 7.50 35.24 15.99
CA GLY A 4 7.80 34.51 14.76
C GLY A 4 6.51 34.30 13.96
N ALA A 5 6.51 34.77 12.72
CA ALA A 5 5.40 34.62 11.80
C ALA A 5 5.12 33.12 11.55
N PHE A 6 3.91 32.67 11.86
CA PHE A 6 3.37 31.44 11.30
C PHE A 6 3.23 31.63 9.79
N HIS A 7 4.19 31.10 9.03
CA HIS A 7 4.07 30.96 7.58
C HIS A 7 3.17 29.75 7.29
N LEU A 8 1.90 30.02 6.97
CA LEU A 8 1.05 29.07 6.26
C LEU A 8 1.50 29.01 4.79
N PRO A 9 1.66 27.82 4.19
CA PRO A 9 2.02 27.71 2.79
C PRO A 9 0.88 28.26 1.91
N LYS A 10 1.16 29.35 1.18
CA LYS A 10 0.32 29.85 0.09
C LYS A 10 0.49 28.94 -1.11
N GLY A 11 -0.53 28.19 -1.49
CA GLY A 11 -0.54 27.44 -2.73
C GLY A 11 -1.87 26.75 -3.04
N LEU A 12 -2.56 27.25 -4.07
CA LEU A 12 -3.58 26.58 -4.88
C LEU A 12 -4.97 26.35 -4.27
N ALA A 13 -5.77 27.43 -4.22
CA ALA A 13 -7.22 27.31 -4.36
C ALA A 13 -7.55 26.95 -5.83
N ARG A 14 -7.79 25.67 -6.12
CA ARG A 14 -8.50 25.25 -7.34
C ARG A 14 -9.98 25.09 -7.00
N SER A 15 -10.83 25.70 -7.82
CA SER A 15 -12.28 25.59 -7.82
C SER A 15 -12.72 24.12 -7.77
N MET A 16 -13.35 23.71 -6.68
CA MET A 16 -14.09 22.45 -6.61
C MET A 16 -15.45 22.66 -7.28
N SER A 17 -15.58 22.21 -8.53
CA SER A 17 -16.90 21.99 -9.13
C SER A 17 -17.47 20.70 -8.56
N SER A 18 -18.52 20.82 -7.74
CA SER A 18 -19.32 19.68 -7.27
C SER A 18 -19.97 18.97 -8.45
N ALA A 19 -19.54 17.73 -8.71
CA ALA A 19 -20.31 16.80 -9.53
C ALA A 19 -21.36 16.14 -8.62
N THR A 20 -22.61 16.59 -8.73
CA THR A 20 -23.77 15.94 -8.12
C THR A 20 -24.00 14.60 -8.81
N ILE A 21 -23.67 13.50 -8.14
CA ILE A 21 -24.09 12.16 -8.58
C ILE A 21 -25.54 11.97 -8.15
N ALA A 22 -26.44 11.89 -9.13
CA ALA A 22 -27.86 11.64 -8.92
C ALA A 22 -28.07 10.23 -8.34
N SER A 23 -28.70 10.16 -7.18
CA SER A 23 -29.15 8.93 -6.55
C SER A 23 -30.34 8.35 -7.33
N GLY A 24 -30.09 7.37 -8.20
CA GLY A 24 -31.12 6.57 -8.84
C GLY A 24 -31.66 5.50 -7.89
N SER A 25 -32.94 5.57 -7.54
CA SER A 25 -33.67 4.53 -6.81
C SER A 25 -33.67 3.21 -7.59
N ILE A 26 -33.08 2.16 -7.02
CA ILE A 26 -33.20 0.79 -7.54
C ILE A 26 -34.46 0.17 -6.94
N ALA A 27 -35.45 -0.04 -7.80
CA ALA A 27 -36.64 -0.81 -7.50
C ALA A 27 -36.30 -2.29 -7.30
N THR A 28 -36.95 -2.88 -6.29
CA THR A 28 -36.97 -4.30 -5.94
C THR A 28 -37.28 -5.22 -7.13
N MET A 29 -36.39 -6.16 -7.46
CA MET A 29 -36.74 -7.37 -8.22
C MET A 29 -36.67 -8.61 -7.34
N LYS A 30 -37.81 -9.28 -7.26
CA LYS A 30 -38.05 -10.55 -6.57
C LYS A 30 -37.41 -11.73 -7.31
N HIS A 31 -36.90 -12.66 -6.51
CA HIS A 31 -36.74 -14.10 -6.71
C HIS A 31 -36.84 -14.66 -8.14
N LEU A 32 -35.71 -15.12 -8.67
CA LEU A 32 -35.66 -16.37 -9.43
C LEU A 32 -34.64 -17.32 -8.80
N SER A 33 -35.16 -18.47 -8.37
CA SER A 33 -34.39 -19.63 -7.93
C SER A 33 -33.92 -20.38 -9.17
N LEU A 34 -32.62 -20.63 -9.31
CA LEU A 34 -32.11 -21.65 -10.21
C LEU A 34 -30.99 -22.41 -9.50
N ALA A 35 -31.26 -23.68 -9.23
CA ALA A 35 -30.27 -24.68 -8.89
C ALA A 35 -29.36 -24.91 -10.10
N ALA A 36 -28.06 -24.64 -9.95
CA ALA A 36 -27.03 -25.08 -10.88
C ALA A 36 -26.13 -26.05 -10.13
N ALA A 37 -26.20 -27.33 -10.51
CA ALA A 37 -25.28 -28.36 -10.07
C ALA A 37 -23.87 -28.03 -10.56
N ALA A 38 -22.92 -27.93 -9.63
CA ALA A 38 -21.52 -27.73 -9.93
C ALA A 38 -20.92 -29.03 -10.51
N ALA A 39 -20.72 -29.07 -11.82
CA ALA A 39 -19.82 -30.01 -12.45
C ALA A 39 -18.39 -29.46 -12.36
N ILE A 40 -17.53 -30.14 -11.60
CA ILE A 40 -16.09 -29.89 -11.58
C ILE A 40 -15.53 -30.32 -12.93
N VAL A 41 -15.27 -29.37 -13.82
CA VAL A 41 -14.48 -29.59 -15.04
C VAL A 41 -13.01 -29.46 -14.66
N LEU A 42 -12.32 -30.60 -14.62
CA LEU A 42 -10.85 -30.64 -14.66
C LEU A 42 -10.40 -30.04 -16.00
N LEU A 43 -9.84 -28.84 -15.97
CA LEU A 43 -9.20 -28.20 -17.12
C LEU A 43 -7.90 -28.96 -17.45
N SER A 44 -7.99 -29.90 -18.38
CA SER A 44 -6.84 -30.27 -19.22
C SER A 44 -6.59 -29.14 -20.22
N PRO A 45 -5.34 -28.74 -20.51
CA PRO A 45 -5.06 -27.66 -21.47
C PRO A 45 -5.22 -28.19 -22.90
N ALA A 46 -6.46 -28.24 -23.38
CA ALA A 46 -6.74 -28.41 -24.81
C ALA A 46 -6.68 -27.03 -25.48
N HIS A 47 -5.46 -26.56 -25.76
CA HIS A 47 -5.27 -25.43 -26.67
C HIS A 47 -5.67 -25.89 -28.08
N ALA A 48 -6.75 -25.32 -28.61
CA ALA A 48 -7.14 -25.50 -30.00
C ALA A 48 -6.00 -24.98 -30.90
N ALA A 49 -5.30 -25.91 -31.56
CA ALA A 49 -4.22 -25.59 -32.47
C ALA A 49 -4.76 -24.78 -33.67
N SER A 50 -4.35 -23.52 -33.77
CA SER A 50 -4.57 -22.71 -34.97
C SER A 50 -3.67 -23.25 -36.11
N PRO A 51 -4.21 -23.63 -37.27
CA PRO A 51 -3.53 -24.56 -38.18
C PRO A 51 -2.46 -23.96 -39.11
N ASN A 52 -1.98 -22.73 -38.94
CA ASN A 52 -1.00 -22.12 -39.88
C ASN A 52 0.09 -21.26 -39.21
N SER A 53 0.47 -21.56 -37.97
CA SER A 53 1.65 -20.89 -37.40
C SER A 53 2.90 -21.62 -37.91
N GLU A 54 3.75 -20.94 -38.70
CA GLU A 54 5.11 -21.41 -38.95
C GLU A 54 5.70 -21.86 -37.61
N VAL A 55 6.19 -23.09 -37.55
CA VAL A 55 6.70 -23.69 -36.31
C VAL A 55 8.01 -23.00 -35.98
N GLY A 56 7.94 -21.88 -35.25
CA GLY A 56 9.12 -21.22 -34.70
C GLY A 56 9.91 -22.18 -33.80
N SER A 57 11.21 -21.97 -33.70
CA SER A 57 12.10 -22.72 -32.82
C SER A 57 12.20 -22.07 -31.44
N THR A 58 12.13 -22.89 -30.40
CA THR A 58 12.64 -22.50 -29.07
C THR A 58 14.12 -22.16 -29.19
N GLY A 59 14.60 -21.20 -28.40
CA GLY A 59 16.03 -20.95 -28.27
C GLY A 59 16.56 -21.40 -26.90
N ILE A 60 17.86 -21.20 -26.70
CA ILE A 60 18.57 -21.52 -25.47
C ILE A 60 19.10 -20.21 -24.89
N ALA A 61 18.83 -19.96 -23.61
CA ALA A 61 19.41 -18.87 -22.85
C ALA A 61 20.38 -19.42 -21.79
N LYS A 62 21.50 -18.73 -21.58
CA LYS A 62 22.40 -18.96 -20.44
C LYS A 62 22.03 -17.98 -19.34
N ILE A 63 21.54 -18.52 -18.24
CA ILE A 63 21.11 -17.77 -17.05
C ILE A 63 22.18 -17.90 -15.98
N CYS A 64 22.64 -16.78 -15.42
CA CYS A 64 23.72 -16.73 -14.46
C CYS A 64 23.37 -15.86 -13.26
N LEU A 65 23.85 -16.29 -12.08
CA LEU A 65 23.99 -15.42 -10.91
C LEU A 65 25.20 -14.51 -11.14
N THR A 66 24.97 -13.20 -11.25
CA THR A 66 25.99 -12.20 -11.60
C THR A 66 26.37 -11.26 -10.47
N ASP A 67 25.57 -11.23 -9.41
CA ASP A 67 25.80 -10.39 -8.25
C ASP A 67 26.54 -11.15 -7.15
N ASN A 68 27.59 -10.51 -6.65
CA ASN A 68 28.44 -11.07 -5.60
C ASN A 68 27.83 -10.93 -4.21
N ASP A 69 26.83 -10.07 -4.04
CA ASP A 69 26.14 -9.86 -2.75
C ASP A 69 25.19 -11.02 -2.41
N VAL A 70 24.87 -11.87 -3.40
CA VAL A 70 24.12 -13.10 -3.18
C VAL A 70 25.06 -14.24 -2.75
N HIS A 71 25.23 -14.38 -1.44
CA HIS A 71 26.04 -15.43 -0.86
C HIS A 71 25.25 -16.74 -0.68
N LEU A 72 25.44 -17.70 -1.60
CA LEU A 72 24.94 -19.06 -1.47
C LEU A 72 25.94 -19.95 -0.72
N ARG A 73 25.50 -20.68 0.31
CA ARG A 73 26.34 -21.71 0.93
C ARG A 73 26.61 -22.84 -0.08
N PRO A 74 27.64 -23.70 0.13
CA PRO A 74 27.95 -24.79 -0.80
C PRO A 74 26.78 -25.76 -1.05
N THR A 75 25.87 -25.91 -0.08
CA THR A 75 24.69 -26.79 -0.17
C THR A 75 23.44 -26.07 -0.65
N ASP A 76 23.46 -24.74 -0.72
CA ASP A 76 22.29 -23.97 -1.12
C ASP A 76 22.08 -24.09 -2.63
N GLU A 77 20.82 -24.16 -3.01
CA GLU A 77 20.37 -24.21 -4.39
C GLU A 77 19.37 -23.09 -4.62
N LEU A 78 19.66 -22.26 -5.60
CA LEU A 78 18.77 -21.21 -6.07
C LEU A 78 17.96 -21.75 -7.25
N VAL A 79 16.66 -21.88 -7.07
CA VAL A 79 15.76 -22.37 -8.12
C VAL A 79 14.98 -21.21 -8.72
N ILE A 80 15.22 -20.95 -10.00
CA ILE A 80 14.43 -20.04 -10.83
C ILE A 80 13.31 -20.88 -11.46
N PRO A 81 12.03 -20.63 -11.16
CA PRO A 81 10.94 -21.45 -11.68
C PRO A 81 10.87 -21.46 -13.22
N ALA A 82 10.18 -22.46 -13.77
CA ALA A 82 9.67 -22.36 -15.13
C ALA A 82 8.73 -21.16 -15.24
N THR A 83 8.50 -20.66 -16.45
CA THR A 83 7.67 -19.47 -16.73
C THR A 83 8.21 -18.17 -16.12
N THR A 84 9.50 -18.13 -15.76
CA THR A 84 10.16 -16.89 -15.35
C THR A 84 10.35 -16.02 -16.57
N VAL A 85 9.85 -14.78 -16.50
CA VAL A 85 9.91 -13.79 -17.56
C VAL A 85 11.16 -12.95 -17.41
N PHE A 86 11.95 -12.94 -18.48
CA PHE A 86 13.14 -12.10 -18.62
C PHE A 86 12.84 -10.96 -19.59
N GLU A 87 13.14 -9.73 -19.20
CA GLU A 87 12.99 -8.52 -20.02
C GLU A 87 14.35 -8.04 -20.51
N ASP A 88 14.41 -7.61 -21.77
CA ASP A 88 15.63 -7.09 -22.41
C ASP A 88 16.02 -5.72 -21.82
N ASP A 89 17.18 -5.68 -21.18
CA ASP A 89 17.75 -4.49 -20.54
C ASP A 89 18.73 -3.75 -21.48
N GLY A 90 19.08 -4.36 -22.63
CA GLY A 90 19.92 -3.74 -23.65
C GLY A 90 21.15 -4.55 -24.07
N PRO A 91 21.95 -3.99 -24.99
CA PRO A 91 23.18 -4.64 -25.46
C PRO A 91 24.17 -4.88 -24.32
N ASN A 92 24.71 -6.09 -24.25
CA ASN A 92 25.78 -6.47 -23.34
C ASN A 92 27.11 -5.88 -23.82
N ILE A 93 27.75 -5.06 -23.00
CA ILE A 93 29.11 -4.54 -23.25
C ILE A 93 30.20 -5.34 -22.50
N GLY A 94 29.82 -6.40 -21.79
CA GLY A 94 30.70 -7.34 -21.12
C GLY A 94 31.18 -8.49 -22.01
N LYS A 95 32.00 -9.38 -21.44
CA LYS A 95 32.46 -10.60 -22.10
C LYS A 95 31.43 -11.72 -21.96
N LEU A 96 31.12 -12.43 -23.05
CA LEU A 96 30.09 -13.47 -23.08
C LEU A 96 30.43 -14.66 -22.14
N GLU A 97 31.73 -14.97 -22.05
CA GLU A 97 32.28 -16.06 -21.24
C GLU A 97 32.31 -15.76 -19.74
N ASP A 98 32.27 -14.48 -19.34
CA ASP A 98 32.41 -14.03 -17.95
C ASP A 98 31.20 -13.22 -17.48
N PRO A 99 30.21 -13.89 -16.85
CA PRO A 99 28.99 -13.26 -16.34
C PRO A 99 29.21 -12.12 -15.35
N SER A 100 30.35 -12.10 -14.64
CA SER A 100 30.66 -11.01 -13.71
C SER A 100 30.92 -9.67 -14.42
N THR A 101 31.20 -9.72 -15.73
CA THR A 101 31.42 -8.53 -16.54
C THR A 101 30.17 -8.05 -17.28
N TRP A 102 29.07 -8.81 -17.22
CA TRP A 102 27.84 -8.49 -17.93
C TRP A 102 27.20 -7.22 -17.37
N ARG A 103 27.18 -6.19 -18.21
CA ARG A 103 26.59 -4.89 -17.94
C ARG A 103 26.04 -4.30 -19.23
N TYR A 104 25.08 -3.40 -19.09
CA TYR A 104 24.48 -2.65 -20.16
C TYR A 104 24.60 -1.16 -19.84
N GLU A 105 24.51 -0.32 -20.86
CA GLU A 105 24.39 1.12 -20.67
C GLU A 105 22.92 1.49 -20.78
N ALA A 106 22.31 1.83 -19.64
CA ALA A 106 20.93 2.30 -19.59
C ALA A 106 20.79 3.58 -20.41
N LYS A 107 20.13 3.49 -21.57
CA LYS A 107 19.68 4.68 -22.29
C LYS A 107 18.32 5.07 -21.72
N GLU A 108 18.27 6.17 -20.98
CA GLU A 108 17.01 6.68 -20.43
C GLU A 108 15.93 6.74 -21.52
N GLY A 109 14.75 6.19 -21.20
CA GLY A 109 13.59 6.17 -22.09
C GLY A 109 13.55 5.05 -23.14
N PHE A 110 14.58 4.22 -23.25
CA PHE A 110 14.60 3.10 -24.20
C PHE A 110 14.14 1.80 -23.52
N LYS A 111 12.87 1.45 -23.67
CA LYS A 111 12.38 0.11 -23.30
C LYS A 111 12.44 -0.79 -24.52
N LEU A 112 13.23 -1.85 -24.44
CA LEU A 112 13.25 -2.88 -25.47
C LEU A 112 12.06 -3.82 -25.25
N PRO A 113 11.20 -3.99 -26.25
CA PRO A 113 9.94 -4.72 -26.09
C PRO A 113 10.12 -6.24 -26.25
N ALA A 114 11.33 -6.75 -25.98
CA ALA A 114 11.66 -8.16 -26.05
C ALA A 114 11.56 -8.78 -24.65
N GLN A 115 10.78 -9.83 -24.56
CA GLN A 115 10.70 -10.66 -23.36
C GLN A 115 10.79 -12.12 -23.77
N PHE A 116 11.38 -12.96 -22.93
CA PHE A 116 11.27 -14.41 -23.08
C PHE A 116 10.89 -15.05 -21.75
N LEU A 117 10.34 -16.26 -21.84
CA LEU A 117 9.98 -17.07 -20.68
C LEU A 117 10.81 -18.37 -20.65
N THR A 118 11.19 -18.82 -19.45
CA THR A 118 11.86 -20.11 -19.29
C THR A 118 10.88 -21.27 -19.43
N LEU A 119 11.21 -22.29 -20.20
CA LEU A 119 10.35 -23.47 -20.36
C LEU A 119 10.55 -24.50 -19.25
N ASN A 120 11.71 -24.45 -18.58
CA ASN A 120 12.06 -25.34 -17.47
C ASN A 120 12.58 -24.52 -16.30
N ALA A 121 12.51 -25.09 -15.10
CA ALA A 121 13.15 -24.50 -13.94
C ALA A 121 14.68 -24.54 -14.09
N VAL A 122 15.36 -23.55 -13.53
CA VAL A 122 16.82 -23.42 -13.55
C VAL A 122 17.36 -23.52 -12.13
N SER A 123 18.36 -24.38 -11.96
CA SER A 123 19.09 -24.57 -10.70
C SER A 123 20.45 -23.91 -10.78
N LEU A 124 20.70 -22.95 -9.89
CA LEU A 124 21.97 -22.25 -9.75
C LEU A 124 22.57 -22.59 -8.37
N ARG A 125 23.88 -22.82 -8.34
CA ARG A 125 24.64 -23.13 -7.12
C ARG A 125 25.93 -22.32 -7.11
N SER A 126 26.55 -22.14 -5.95
CA SER A 126 27.86 -21.45 -5.86
C SER A 126 28.93 -22.10 -6.75
N SER A 127 28.95 -23.43 -6.86
CA SER A 127 29.87 -24.17 -7.74
C SER A 127 29.47 -24.16 -9.21
N LYS A 128 28.23 -23.79 -9.53
CA LYS A 128 27.68 -23.77 -10.89
C LYS A 128 26.73 -22.56 -11.00
N PRO A 129 27.28 -21.34 -11.11
CA PRO A 129 26.49 -20.11 -11.05
C PRO A 129 25.69 -19.86 -12.33
N CYS A 130 25.87 -20.69 -13.37
CA CYS A 130 25.20 -20.58 -14.65
C CYS A 130 24.58 -21.90 -15.10
N ALA A 131 23.46 -21.80 -15.82
CA ALA A 131 22.83 -22.91 -16.50
C ALA A 131 22.21 -22.47 -17.82
N GLU A 132 22.16 -23.39 -18.78
CA GLU A 132 21.47 -23.20 -20.05
C GLU A 132 20.05 -23.76 -19.95
N VAL A 133 19.07 -23.05 -20.53
CA VAL A 133 17.66 -23.44 -20.48
C VAL A 133 16.96 -23.07 -21.79
N ASN A 134 15.99 -23.90 -22.18
CA ASN A 134 15.11 -23.58 -23.30
C ASN A 134 14.20 -22.40 -22.95
N VAL A 135 14.05 -21.48 -23.89
CA VAL A 135 13.22 -20.28 -23.77
C VAL A 135 12.34 -20.08 -25.00
N GLN A 136 11.25 -19.35 -24.81
CA GLN A 136 10.36 -18.87 -25.88
C GLN A 136 10.14 -17.38 -25.73
N MET A 137 9.97 -16.67 -26.85
CA MET A 137 9.60 -15.26 -26.81
C MET A 137 8.22 -15.12 -26.19
N LEU A 138 8.05 -14.10 -25.35
CA LEU A 138 6.78 -13.74 -24.75
C LEU A 138 6.31 -12.45 -25.42
N THR A 139 5.13 -12.50 -26.02
CA THR A 139 4.49 -11.34 -26.69
C THR A 139 3.22 -10.93 -25.96
N GLY A 140 2.75 -9.70 -26.15
CA GLY A 140 1.61 -9.15 -25.43
C GLY A 140 2.03 -8.40 -24.15
N ALA A 141 1.07 -7.75 -23.49
CA ALA A 141 1.29 -6.92 -22.29
C ALA A 141 2.44 -5.89 -22.38
N GLY A 142 2.75 -5.41 -23.60
CA GLY A 142 3.82 -4.45 -23.87
C GLY A 142 5.03 -5.01 -24.63
N ALA A 143 5.21 -6.33 -24.68
CA ALA A 143 6.20 -6.97 -25.53
C ALA A 143 5.66 -7.19 -26.96
N ILE A 144 6.41 -6.75 -27.97
CA ILE A 144 6.00 -6.82 -29.38
C ILE A 144 6.93 -7.69 -30.23
N GLU A 145 8.12 -8.03 -29.73
CA GLU A 145 9.07 -8.84 -30.47
C GLU A 145 8.71 -10.33 -30.44
N ILE A 146 8.52 -10.90 -31.62
CA ILE A 146 8.22 -12.33 -31.81
C ILE A 146 9.47 -13.19 -31.95
N ALA A 147 10.64 -12.58 -32.16
CA ALA A 147 11.90 -13.27 -32.35
C ALA A 147 13.08 -12.42 -31.86
N ARG A 148 14.18 -13.09 -31.47
CA ARG A 148 15.41 -12.43 -31.05
C ARG A 148 16.63 -13.27 -31.41
N ARG A 149 17.71 -12.63 -31.87
CA ARG A 149 18.94 -13.34 -32.26
C ARG A 149 19.95 -13.36 -31.11
N ALA A 150 20.66 -14.47 -30.97
CA ALA A 150 21.78 -14.58 -30.04
C ALA A 150 22.92 -13.62 -30.41
N ALA A 151 23.14 -13.40 -31.72
CA ALA A 151 24.16 -12.50 -32.23
C ALA A 151 23.99 -11.03 -31.82
N ASP A 152 22.78 -10.63 -31.40
CA ASP A 152 22.54 -9.27 -30.92
C ASP A 152 23.22 -9.06 -29.54
N ASN A 153 23.54 -10.13 -28.78
CA ASN A 153 24.23 -10.11 -27.49
C ASN A 153 23.60 -9.15 -26.47
N HIS A 154 22.33 -9.37 -26.15
CA HIS A 154 21.59 -8.57 -25.17
C HIS A 154 21.56 -9.23 -23.78
N ILE A 155 21.51 -8.39 -22.74
CA ILE A 155 21.27 -8.79 -21.36
C ILE A 155 19.78 -8.78 -21.11
N PHE A 156 19.29 -9.84 -20.48
CA PHE A 156 17.93 -9.91 -19.99
C PHE A 156 17.93 -10.10 -18.48
N VAL A 157 16.97 -9.47 -17.80
CA VAL A 157 16.83 -9.47 -16.34
C VAL A 157 15.48 -10.01 -15.94
N ILE A 158 15.39 -10.62 -14.76
CA ILE A 158 14.10 -11.16 -14.28
C ILE A 158 13.14 -10.00 -14.06
N ASN A 159 11.95 -10.11 -14.65
CA ASN A 159 10.89 -9.11 -14.53
C ASN A 159 9.66 -9.65 -13.79
N ASP A 160 9.31 -10.93 -14.01
CA ASP A 160 8.07 -11.52 -13.51
C ASP A 160 8.18 -13.05 -13.45
N VAL A 161 7.27 -13.71 -12.74
CA VAL A 161 7.10 -15.18 -12.80
C VAL A 161 5.61 -15.50 -12.90
N LEU A 162 5.21 -16.05 -14.05
CA LEU A 162 3.80 -16.23 -14.38
C LEU A 162 3.13 -17.31 -13.53
N ASP A 163 3.82 -18.43 -13.31
CA ASP A 163 3.39 -19.50 -12.43
C ASP A 163 4.48 -19.77 -11.39
N TYR A 164 4.38 -19.10 -10.25
CA TYR A 164 5.31 -19.27 -9.15
C TYR A 164 4.80 -20.35 -8.18
N PRO A 165 5.41 -21.55 -8.18
CA PRO A 165 5.04 -22.60 -7.24
C PRO A 165 5.50 -22.18 -5.85
N VAL A 166 4.55 -21.82 -4.98
CA VAL A 166 4.85 -21.36 -3.61
C VAL A 166 5.64 -22.46 -2.88
N PRO A 167 6.91 -22.20 -2.51
CA PRO A 167 7.74 -23.21 -1.86
C PRO A 167 7.14 -23.65 -0.52
N THR A 168 7.26 -24.94 -0.17
CA THR A 168 6.83 -25.43 1.16
C THR A 168 7.80 -25.01 2.27
N THR A 169 9.05 -24.73 1.91
CA THR A 169 10.11 -24.26 2.81
C THR A 169 10.68 -22.95 2.27
N ARG A 170 11.16 -22.08 3.16
CA ARG A 170 11.76 -20.82 2.75
C ARG A 170 13.01 -21.09 1.89
N PRO A 171 13.11 -20.55 0.66
CA PRO A 171 14.32 -20.68 -0.14
C PRO A 171 15.49 -19.94 0.53
N PRO A 172 16.75 -20.30 0.24
CA PRO A 172 17.92 -19.59 0.75
C PRO A 172 17.93 -18.11 0.35
N VAL A 173 17.42 -17.81 -0.85
CA VAL A 173 17.27 -16.46 -1.39
C VAL A 173 15.88 -16.36 -2.00
N GLU A 174 15.14 -15.33 -1.62
CA GLU A 174 13.82 -15.07 -2.18
C GLU A 174 13.93 -14.51 -3.60
N LEU A 175 13.00 -14.90 -4.45
CA LEU A 175 13.03 -14.55 -5.86
C LEU A 175 12.91 -13.04 -6.11
N GLY A 176 12.11 -12.32 -5.31
CA GLY A 176 11.96 -10.88 -5.50
C GLY A 176 13.20 -10.11 -5.08
N LYS A 177 14.01 -10.63 -4.14
CA LYS A 177 15.37 -10.11 -3.90
C LYS A 177 16.25 -10.20 -5.13
N LEU A 178 16.21 -11.31 -5.88
CA LEU A 178 16.96 -11.44 -7.13
C LEU A 178 16.52 -10.43 -8.20
N ILE A 179 15.24 -10.06 -8.19
CA ILE A 179 14.65 -9.09 -9.12
C ILE A 179 15.05 -7.68 -8.70
N ASP A 180 14.90 -7.34 -7.42
CA ASP A 180 15.18 -6.01 -6.89
C ASP A 180 16.68 -5.67 -6.99
N ASP A 181 17.56 -6.64 -6.76
CA ASP A 181 19.03 -6.49 -6.83
C ASP A 181 19.58 -6.77 -8.25
N ILE A 182 18.74 -7.20 -9.21
CA ILE A 182 19.16 -7.61 -10.57
C ILE A 182 20.28 -8.67 -10.51
N SER A 183 20.20 -9.57 -9.53
CA SER A 183 21.28 -10.50 -9.24
C SER A 183 21.41 -11.60 -10.29
N VAL A 184 20.34 -11.88 -11.03
CA VAL A 184 20.30 -12.90 -12.09
C VAL A 184 20.11 -12.25 -13.45
N LYS A 185 21.01 -12.58 -14.37
CA LYS A 185 20.99 -12.11 -15.76
C LYS A 185 20.99 -13.28 -16.72
N ALA A 186 20.50 -13.04 -17.91
CA ALA A 186 20.47 -14.02 -18.99
C ALA A 186 20.95 -13.43 -20.31
N ILE A 187 21.52 -14.29 -21.15
CA ILE A 187 21.88 -14.00 -22.54
C ILE A 187 21.36 -15.14 -23.44
N LEU A 188 21.02 -14.82 -24.69
CA LEU A 188 20.66 -15.85 -25.67
C LEU A 188 21.92 -16.51 -26.23
N ILE A 189 21.94 -17.84 -26.26
CA ILE A 189 22.98 -18.68 -26.86
C ILE A 189 22.57 -19.10 -28.27
N THR A 190 21.27 -19.31 -28.49
CA THR A 190 20.71 -19.55 -29.82
C THR A 190 19.55 -18.60 -30.07
N ASP A 191 19.25 -18.38 -31.35
CA ASP A 191 18.10 -17.58 -31.75
C ASP A 191 16.79 -18.19 -31.21
N VAL A 192 15.85 -17.31 -30.88
CA VAL A 192 14.49 -17.68 -30.48
C VAL A 192 13.54 -17.12 -31.53
N THR A 193 12.74 -17.97 -32.16
CA THR A 193 11.76 -17.55 -33.18
C THR A 193 10.34 -18.00 -32.85
N GLN A 194 10.19 -18.91 -31.87
CA GLN A 194 8.89 -19.26 -31.32
C GLN A 194 8.43 -18.22 -30.31
N ALA A 195 7.23 -17.68 -30.54
CA ALA A 195 6.56 -16.78 -29.62
C ALA A 195 5.33 -17.43 -28.98
N VAL A 196 5.12 -17.14 -27.70
CA VAL A 196 3.88 -17.40 -26.99
C VAL A 196 3.24 -16.06 -26.64
N VAL A 197 1.94 -15.95 -26.89
CA VAL A 197 1.17 -14.76 -26.56
C VAL A 197 0.79 -14.85 -25.07
N ARG A 198 1.30 -13.93 -24.25
CA ARG A 198 0.75 -13.67 -22.92
C ARG A 198 -0.68 -13.22 -23.13
N SER A 199 -1.64 -13.92 -22.51
CA SER A 199 -3.02 -13.47 -22.49
C SER A 199 -3.03 -12.01 -22.09
N LYS A 200 -3.55 -11.14 -22.98
CA LYS A 200 -3.66 -9.73 -22.65
C LYS A 200 -4.48 -9.67 -21.36
N PRO A 201 -3.95 -9.10 -20.27
CA PRO A 201 -4.77 -8.93 -19.08
C PRO A 201 -6.02 -8.19 -19.53
N THR A 202 -7.19 -8.78 -19.32
CA THR A 202 -8.44 -8.07 -19.54
C THR A 202 -8.37 -6.89 -18.62
N ILE A 203 -8.12 -5.70 -19.17
CA ILE A 203 -8.17 -4.45 -18.40
C ILE A 203 -9.66 -4.25 -18.17
N PRO A 204 -10.18 -4.54 -16.97
CA PRO A 204 -11.56 -4.24 -16.68
C PRO A 204 -11.70 -2.73 -16.77
N ASP A 205 -12.90 -2.24 -17.14
CA ASP A 205 -13.12 -0.81 -17.03
C ASP A 205 -12.95 -0.35 -15.56
N ASP A 206 -12.75 0.96 -15.38
CA ASP A 206 -12.50 1.53 -14.06
C ASP A 206 -13.63 1.22 -13.06
N ALA A 207 -14.87 1.05 -13.55
CA ALA A 207 -16.02 0.73 -12.70
C ALA A 207 -15.99 -0.73 -12.23
N ALA A 208 -15.64 -1.68 -13.09
CA ALA A 208 -15.45 -3.08 -12.75
C ALA A 208 -14.27 -3.26 -11.79
N ASN A 209 -13.17 -2.52 -12.01
CA ASN A 209 -12.03 -2.51 -11.10
C ASN A 209 -12.42 -1.96 -9.73
N ALA A 210 -13.11 -0.82 -9.67
CA ALA A 210 -13.59 -0.24 -8.41
C ALA A 210 -14.57 -1.18 -7.67
N ALA A 211 -15.48 -1.83 -8.40
CA ALA A 211 -16.42 -2.79 -7.81
C ALA A 211 -15.70 -4.04 -7.26
N SER A 212 -14.74 -4.59 -8.01
CA SER A 212 -13.91 -5.71 -7.57
C SER A 212 -13.08 -5.34 -6.33
N CYS A 213 -12.49 -4.14 -6.35
CA CYS A 213 -11.75 -3.57 -5.23
C CYS A 213 -12.61 -3.46 -3.97
N LEU A 214 -13.79 -2.83 -4.08
CA LEU A 214 -14.73 -2.69 -2.98
C LEU A 214 -15.20 -4.04 -2.45
N SER A 215 -15.43 -5.02 -3.33
CA SER A 215 -15.77 -6.38 -2.94
C SER A 215 -14.64 -7.02 -2.11
N GLY A 216 -13.39 -6.92 -2.55
CA GLY A 216 -12.22 -7.39 -1.80
C GLY A 216 -12.07 -6.70 -0.44
N ALA A 217 -12.20 -5.37 -0.40
CA ALA A 217 -12.13 -4.58 0.82
C ALA A 217 -13.24 -4.95 1.82
N LYS A 218 -14.47 -5.17 1.35
CA LYS A 218 -15.59 -5.62 2.20
C LYS A 218 -15.34 -6.98 2.82
N LYS A 219 -14.80 -7.94 2.05
CA LYS A 219 -14.45 -9.26 2.56
C LYS A 219 -13.33 -9.15 3.61
N LEU A 220 -12.30 -8.34 3.35
CA LEU A 220 -11.26 -8.09 4.33
C LEU A 220 -11.82 -7.42 5.59
N ALA A 221 -12.64 -6.38 5.46
CA ALA A 221 -13.28 -5.70 6.60
C ALA A 221 -14.06 -6.69 7.48
N ALA A 222 -14.89 -7.53 6.85
CA ALA A 222 -15.64 -8.58 7.54
C ALA A 222 -14.72 -9.61 8.21
N TYR A 223 -13.64 -10.00 7.53
CA TYR A 223 -12.64 -10.90 8.09
C TYR A 223 -11.98 -10.29 9.33
N LEU A 224 -11.63 -9.00 9.29
CA LEU A 224 -10.96 -8.29 10.38
C LEU A 224 -11.92 -7.95 11.53
N GLY A 225 -13.22 -7.82 11.28
CA GLY A 225 -14.21 -7.35 12.25
C GLY A 225 -14.38 -5.83 12.23
N GLY A 226 -14.16 -5.20 11.08
CA GLY A 226 -14.34 -3.75 10.84
C GLY A 226 -15.39 -3.47 9.77
N GLY A 227 -15.43 -2.23 9.28
CA GLY A 227 -16.24 -1.80 8.14
C GLY A 227 -15.39 -1.11 7.07
N THR A 228 -15.88 -1.03 5.84
CA THR A 228 -15.24 -0.24 4.77
C THR A 228 -15.65 1.23 4.90
N GLY A 229 -14.66 2.11 4.85
CA GLY A 229 -14.82 3.56 4.76
C GLY A 229 -14.78 4.06 3.31
N GLN A 230 -14.29 5.28 3.14
CA GLN A 230 -14.20 5.93 1.83
C GLN A 230 -13.16 5.26 0.94
N GLN A 231 -13.49 5.08 -0.35
CA GLN A 231 -12.50 4.78 -1.37
C GLN A 231 -11.75 6.06 -1.77
N ARG A 232 -10.42 6.04 -1.68
CA ARG A 232 -9.51 7.11 -2.09
C ARG A 232 -8.56 6.57 -3.15
N SER A 233 -8.85 6.89 -4.42
CA SER A 233 -8.11 6.37 -5.57
C SER A 233 -8.10 4.83 -5.57
N MET A 234 -6.92 4.22 -5.47
CA MET A 234 -6.70 2.77 -5.44
C MET A 234 -6.88 2.14 -4.06
N ASN A 235 -7.14 2.93 -3.01
CA ASN A 235 -7.20 2.43 -1.64
C ASN A 235 -8.60 2.55 -1.06
N ILE A 236 -9.03 1.55 -0.29
CA ILE A 236 -10.25 1.59 0.49
C ILE A 236 -9.87 1.54 1.96
N GLU A 237 -10.28 2.56 2.71
CA GLU A 237 -10.07 2.60 4.16
C GLU A 237 -10.92 1.51 4.82
N ILE A 238 -10.36 0.83 5.82
CA ILE A 238 -11.04 -0.14 6.66
C ILE A 238 -11.09 0.45 8.07
N GLY A 239 -12.27 0.84 8.52
CA GLY A 239 -12.45 1.31 9.89
C GLY A 239 -12.26 0.16 10.87
N HIS A 240 -11.23 0.26 11.69
CA HIS A 240 -10.89 -0.73 12.72
C HIS A 240 -10.44 -0.02 14.00
N VAL A 241 -11.10 -0.32 15.13
CA VAL A 241 -10.89 0.37 16.42
C VAL A 241 -9.46 0.28 16.97
N GLY A 242 -8.72 -0.74 16.54
CA GLY A 242 -7.37 -0.99 17.03
C GLY A 242 -6.27 -0.13 16.39
N ALA A 243 -6.48 0.40 15.17
CA ALA A 243 -5.43 0.99 14.33
C ALA A 243 -5.68 2.44 13.96
N ALA A 244 -4.59 3.19 13.69
CA ALA A 244 -4.68 4.58 13.27
C ALA A 244 -5.30 4.67 11.87
N SER A 245 -4.85 3.80 10.96
CA SER A 245 -5.46 3.58 9.66
C SER A 245 -5.21 2.16 9.18
N VAL A 246 -6.16 1.62 8.42
CA VAL A 246 -6.04 0.35 7.72
C VAL A 246 -6.55 0.57 6.31
N THR A 247 -5.81 0.09 5.32
CA THR A 247 -6.22 0.22 3.91
C THR A 247 -6.13 -1.10 3.19
N TYR A 248 -7.06 -1.31 2.28
CA TYR A 248 -6.99 -2.32 1.24
C TYR A 248 -6.65 -1.63 -0.08
N GLY A 249 -5.47 -1.90 -0.62
CA GLY A 249 -5.01 -1.37 -1.89
C GLY A 249 -5.42 -2.27 -3.04
N CYS A 250 -5.88 -1.65 -4.12
CA CYS A 250 -6.34 -2.28 -5.34
C CYS A 250 -5.59 -1.65 -6.51
N PRO A 251 -4.33 -2.01 -6.69
CA PRO A 251 -3.56 -1.45 -7.76
C PRO A 251 -4.17 -1.83 -9.12
N PHE A 252 -4.32 -0.84 -10.00
CA PHE A 252 -4.86 -1.05 -11.35
C PHE A 252 -3.83 -1.59 -12.35
N GLY A 253 -2.61 -1.90 -11.89
CA GLY A 253 -1.54 -2.45 -12.71
C GLY A 253 -1.72 -3.96 -12.91
N PRO A 254 -1.48 -4.51 -14.13
CA PRO A 254 -1.69 -5.93 -14.41
C PRO A 254 -0.74 -6.88 -13.66
N LYS A 255 0.32 -6.34 -13.05
CA LYS A 255 1.31 -7.08 -12.23
C LYS A 255 1.07 -6.93 -10.74
N GLN A 256 0.26 -5.97 -10.33
CA GLN A 256 0.13 -5.61 -8.93
C GLN A 256 -1.12 -6.29 -8.37
N LYS A 257 -0.94 -7.01 -7.26
CA LYS A 257 -2.01 -7.69 -6.54
C LYS A 257 -2.53 -6.79 -5.44
N PRO A 258 -3.74 -7.06 -4.91
CA PRO A 258 -4.23 -6.31 -3.78
C PRO A 258 -3.24 -6.31 -2.62
N ASP A 259 -3.07 -5.16 -2.00
CA ASP A 259 -2.22 -4.97 -0.84
C ASP A 259 -3.06 -4.63 0.40
N PHE A 260 -2.43 -4.80 1.54
CA PHE A 260 -3.00 -4.50 2.84
C PHE A 260 -2.00 -3.68 3.62
N ALA A 261 -2.38 -2.46 4.02
CA ALA A 261 -1.54 -1.61 4.84
C ALA A 261 -2.18 -1.29 6.19
N VAL A 262 -1.35 -1.26 7.24
CA VAL A 262 -1.74 -0.89 8.60
C VAL A 262 -0.79 0.17 9.11
N TYR A 263 -1.35 1.24 9.67
CA TYR A 263 -0.64 2.35 10.27
C TYR A 263 -0.86 2.39 11.78
N TRP A 264 0.20 2.70 12.53
CA TRP A 264 0.12 2.92 13.98
C TRP A 264 0.94 4.13 14.41
N GLU A 265 0.56 4.70 15.54
CA GLU A 265 1.17 5.89 16.11
C GLU A 265 1.49 5.67 17.60
N GLY A 266 2.36 6.52 18.14
CA GLY A 266 2.66 6.61 19.57
C GLY A 266 3.69 5.60 20.09
N LYS A 267 4.19 4.69 19.24
CA LYS A 267 5.29 3.76 19.55
C LYS A 267 6.07 3.37 18.30
N ALA A 268 7.38 3.18 18.43
CA ALA A 268 8.25 2.70 17.36
C ALA A 268 7.89 1.29 16.84
N ARG A 269 7.23 0.47 17.68
CA ARG A 269 6.77 -0.87 17.32
C ARG A 269 5.25 -0.95 17.45
N PRO A 270 4.57 -1.75 16.60
CA PRO A 270 3.14 -1.92 16.71
C PRO A 270 2.76 -2.55 18.05
N PRO A 271 1.73 -2.04 18.75
CA PRO A 271 1.12 -2.73 19.89
C PRO A 271 0.67 -4.16 19.53
N SER A 272 0.55 -5.05 20.51
CA SER A 272 0.19 -6.47 20.26
C SER A 272 -1.12 -6.63 19.48
N GLY A 273 -2.14 -5.81 19.76
CA GLY A 273 -3.40 -5.81 19.02
C GLY A 273 -3.22 -5.42 17.54
N ILE A 274 -2.31 -4.48 17.25
CA ILE A 274 -1.94 -4.11 15.88
C ILE A 274 -1.14 -5.21 15.20
N ALA A 275 -0.17 -5.81 15.89
CA ALA A 275 0.60 -6.92 15.33
C ALA A 275 -0.31 -8.10 14.95
N ALA A 276 -1.31 -8.41 15.79
CA ALA A 276 -2.32 -9.43 15.50
C ALA A 276 -3.20 -9.05 14.30
N LEU A 277 -3.59 -7.78 14.19
CA LEU A 277 -4.32 -7.24 13.04
C LEU A 277 -3.51 -7.37 11.74
N ILE A 278 -2.23 -7.00 11.78
CA ILE A 278 -1.30 -7.10 10.65
C ILE A 278 -1.19 -8.56 10.19
N ALA A 279 -0.96 -9.48 11.13
CA ALA A 279 -0.86 -10.91 10.83
C ALA A 279 -2.14 -11.48 10.21
N LYS A 280 -3.30 -11.08 10.75
CA LYS A 280 -4.61 -11.53 10.27
C LYS A 280 -4.92 -10.98 8.87
N GLY A 281 -4.70 -9.70 8.60
CA GLY A 281 -4.94 -9.12 7.28
C GLY A 281 -3.92 -9.60 6.23
N GLY A 282 -2.66 -9.76 6.62
CA GLY A 282 -1.61 -10.35 5.78
C GLY A 282 -1.94 -11.78 5.36
N GLU A 283 -2.44 -12.62 6.27
CA GLU A 283 -2.95 -13.96 5.94
C GLU A 283 -4.08 -13.89 4.91
N PHE A 284 -5.01 -12.95 5.06
CA PHE A 284 -6.13 -12.82 4.12
C PHE A 284 -5.67 -12.45 2.70
N VAL A 285 -4.81 -11.43 2.56
CA VAL A 285 -4.41 -10.94 1.23
C VAL A 285 -3.33 -11.79 0.56
N THR A 286 -2.62 -12.62 1.33
CA THR A 286 -1.53 -13.44 0.78
C THR A 286 -1.74 -14.94 0.89
N GLY A 287 -2.56 -15.43 1.82
CA GLY A 287 -2.67 -16.86 2.15
C GLY A 287 -1.48 -17.42 2.93
N ALA A 288 -0.47 -16.62 3.28
CA ALA A 288 0.59 -17.05 4.19
C ALA A 288 0.05 -17.17 5.62
N THR A 289 0.66 -18.03 6.43
CA THR A 289 0.16 -18.27 7.80
C THR A 289 0.38 -17.04 8.69
N ARG A 290 -0.50 -16.83 9.68
CA ARG A 290 -0.31 -15.74 10.65
C ARG A 290 1.03 -15.77 11.37
N ALA A 291 1.54 -16.96 11.68
CA ALA A 291 2.83 -17.13 12.35
C ALA A 291 3.98 -16.61 11.47
N GLU A 292 3.94 -16.91 10.18
CA GLU A 292 4.92 -16.43 9.21
C GLU A 292 4.84 -14.91 9.04
N ILE A 293 3.64 -14.36 8.82
CA ILE A 293 3.44 -12.91 8.71
C ILE A 293 3.91 -12.21 9.99
N THR A 294 3.56 -12.72 11.17
CA THR A 294 4.01 -12.14 12.45
C THR A 294 5.53 -12.11 12.55
N THR A 295 6.18 -13.21 12.20
CA THR A 295 7.63 -13.35 12.29
C THR A 295 8.33 -12.39 11.34
N GLU A 296 7.94 -12.38 10.07
CA GLU A 296 8.60 -11.54 9.05
C GLU A 296 8.26 -10.06 9.23
N THR A 297 7.03 -9.70 9.61
CA THR A 297 6.69 -8.31 9.97
C THR A 297 7.51 -7.83 11.17
N SER A 298 7.67 -8.66 12.21
CA SER A 298 8.45 -8.25 13.38
C SER A 298 9.94 -8.05 13.05
N ALA A 299 10.49 -8.90 12.17
CA ALA A 299 11.86 -8.75 11.67
C ALA A 299 11.98 -7.47 10.82
N CYS A 300 11.06 -7.27 9.88
CA CYS A 300 10.98 -6.10 9.01
C CYS A 300 10.94 -4.78 9.81
N VAL A 301 10.06 -4.67 10.81
CA VAL A 301 9.99 -3.49 11.69
C VAL A 301 11.30 -3.32 12.49
N THR A 302 11.91 -4.41 12.94
CA THR A 302 13.19 -4.33 13.66
C THR A 302 14.33 -3.84 12.75
N ASP A 303 14.34 -4.26 11.49
CA ASP A 303 15.30 -3.82 10.48
C ASP A 303 15.09 -2.35 10.13
N ALA A 304 13.85 -1.91 9.94
CA ALA A 304 13.50 -0.50 9.68
C ALA A 304 13.94 0.45 10.81
N LEU A 305 13.92 -0.04 12.06
CA LEU A 305 14.37 0.72 13.23
C LEU A 305 15.90 0.79 13.40
N LYS A 306 16.68 0.12 12.55
CA LYS A 306 18.14 0.26 12.57
C LYS A 306 18.52 1.66 12.07
N SER A 307 19.53 2.27 12.69
CA SER A 307 19.99 3.62 12.32
C SER A 307 20.46 3.74 10.87
N SER A 308 20.88 2.64 10.24
CA SER A 308 21.34 2.58 8.85
C SER A 308 20.20 2.46 7.83
N ALA A 309 18.97 2.16 8.26
CA ALA A 309 17.88 1.77 7.37
C ALA A 309 17.00 2.94 6.93
N ALA A 310 17.28 4.16 7.39
CA ALA A 310 16.49 5.36 7.09
C ALA A 310 14.97 5.16 7.34
N GLU A 311 14.63 4.41 8.39
CA GLU A 311 13.25 4.09 8.79
C GLU A 311 12.48 3.19 7.81
N LEU A 312 13.15 2.58 6.83
CA LEU A 312 12.55 1.71 5.82
C LEU A 312 13.22 0.33 5.82
N ALA A 313 12.41 -0.71 5.66
CA ALA A 313 12.89 -2.05 5.36
C ALA A 313 11.84 -2.81 4.59
N ASP A 314 12.26 -3.87 3.92
CA ASP A 314 11.36 -4.85 3.33
C ASP A 314 11.83 -6.27 3.66
N ARG A 315 10.90 -7.20 3.54
CA ARG A 315 11.12 -8.63 3.71
C ARG A 315 10.31 -9.36 2.66
N GLU A 316 10.88 -10.47 2.20
CA GLU A 316 10.17 -11.42 1.38
C GLU A 316 10.14 -12.80 2.03
N VAL A 317 9.02 -13.49 1.81
CA VAL A 317 8.84 -14.87 2.22
C VAL A 317 7.89 -15.58 1.26
N ARG A 318 8.38 -16.56 0.51
CA ARG A 318 7.53 -17.45 -0.33
C ARG A 318 6.59 -16.68 -1.27
N GLY A 319 7.13 -15.64 -1.91
CA GLY A 319 6.41 -14.77 -2.83
C GLY A 319 5.49 -13.73 -2.16
N VAL A 320 5.51 -13.59 -0.84
CA VAL A 320 4.91 -12.47 -0.10
C VAL A 320 5.96 -11.39 0.10
N LYS A 321 5.59 -10.13 -0.16
CA LYS A 321 6.41 -8.96 0.16
C LYS A 321 5.77 -8.18 1.31
N ILE A 322 6.62 -7.79 2.26
CA ILE A 322 6.27 -7.02 3.45
C ILE A 322 7.17 -5.80 3.44
N GLU A 323 6.60 -4.62 3.29
CA GLU A 323 7.31 -3.35 3.34
C GLU A 323 6.98 -2.68 4.67
N CYS A 324 8.00 -2.21 5.39
CA CYS A 324 7.85 -1.57 6.69
C CYS A 324 8.46 -0.19 6.68
N GLN A 325 7.72 0.74 7.26
CA GLN A 325 8.25 2.00 7.75
C GLN A 325 8.11 2.03 9.25
N ALA A 326 9.17 2.33 9.99
CA ALA A 326 9.10 2.42 11.46
C ALA A 326 10.10 3.42 12.01
N PHE A 327 9.66 4.23 12.97
CA PHE A 327 10.48 5.29 13.56
C PHE A 327 10.22 5.47 15.05
N ALA A 328 11.25 5.90 15.79
CA ALA A 328 11.18 6.15 17.23
C ALA A 328 11.13 7.65 17.60
N ARG A 329 11.43 8.54 16.64
CA ARG A 329 11.35 10.00 16.82
C ARG A 329 9.90 10.48 16.94
N ASP A 330 9.70 11.65 17.52
CA ASP A 330 8.41 12.37 17.53
C ASP A 330 7.22 11.54 18.06
N GLY A 331 7.45 10.76 19.11
CA GLY A 331 6.43 9.86 19.69
C GLY A 331 6.35 8.49 19.01
N GLY A 332 7.03 8.32 17.88
CA GLY A 332 7.17 7.07 17.15
C GLY A 332 5.91 6.63 16.42
N GLY A 333 6.08 5.66 15.54
CA GLY A 333 5.00 5.14 14.72
C GLY A 333 5.53 4.31 13.57
N GLY A 334 4.65 3.97 12.65
CA GLY A 334 5.03 3.29 11.43
C GLY A 334 3.86 2.78 10.61
N SER A 335 4.22 2.09 9.54
CA SER A 335 3.31 1.39 8.65
C SER A 335 3.91 0.06 8.23
N VAL A 336 3.02 -0.88 7.91
CA VAL A 336 3.38 -2.15 7.26
C VAL A 336 2.43 -2.34 6.09
N THR A 337 2.97 -2.55 4.90
CA THR A 337 2.24 -2.91 3.68
C THR A 337 2.58 -4.35 3.31
N ILE A 338 1.57 -5.19 3.08
CA ILE A 338 1.72 -6.60 2.76
C ILE A 338 0.96 -6.91 1.48
N TYR A 339 1.63 -7.57 0.55
CA TYR A 339 1.00 -8.06 -0.67
C TYR A 339 1.64 -9.37 -1.13
N ARG A 340 0.89 -10.14 -1.91
CA ARG A 340 1.46 -11.24 -2.66
C ARG A 340 2.16 -10.67 -3.88
N ARG A 341 3.47 -10.86 -3.99
CA ARG A 341 4.26 -10.47 -5.17
C ARG A 341 4.23 -11.56 -6.23
N PHE A 342 4.37 -12.82 -5.81
CA PHE A 342 4.38 -13.99 -6.70
C PHE A 342 3.42 -15.08 -6.23
N GLY A 343 3.02 -15.93 -7.18
CA GLY A 343 2.15 -17.07 -6.95
C GLY A 343 0.68 -16.72 -7.14
N PRO A 344 -0.23 -17.70 -7.12
CA PRO A 344 -1.66 -17.46 -7.33
C PRO A 344 -2.25 -16.58 -6.24
N ASP A 345 -3.34 -15.87 -6.55
CA ASP A 345 -4.11 -15.20 -5.51
C ASP A 345 -4.58 -16.22 -4.48
N PRO A 346 -4.56 -15.88 -3.18
CA PRO A 346 -5.04 -16.81 -2.18
C PRO A 346 -6.51 -17.13 -2.44
N VAL A 347 -6.89 -18.39 -2.21
CA VAL A 347 -8.30 -18.76 -2.15
C VAL A 347 -8.91 -18.02 -0.97
N GLN A 348 -9.67 -16.96 -1.27
CA GLN A 348 -10.31 -16.16 -0.24
C GLN A 348 -11.30 -17.04 0.51
N LEU A 349 -11.19 -17.06 1.83
CA LEU A 349 -12.16 -17.72 2.70
C LEU A 349 -13.55 -17.15 2.42
N GLU A 350 -14.54 -18.04 2.26
CA GLU A 350 -15.92 -17.60 2.19
C GLU A 350 -16.30 -16.91 3.51
N ILE A 351 -16.70 -15.65 3.39
CA ILE A 351 -17.16 -14.86 4.52
C ILE A 351 -18.62 -15.21 4.76
N SER A 352 -18.95 -15.66 5.98
CA SER A 352 -20.35 -15.94 6.34
C SER A 352 -21.22 -14.70 6.17
N ASP A 353 -22.49 -14.88 5.79
CA ASP A 353 -23.47 -13.79 5.68
C ASP A 353 -23.54 -12.93 6.95
N LYS A 354 -23.41 -13.56 8.12
CA LYS A 354 -23.37 -12.86 9.41
C LYS A 354 -22.20 -11.87 9.49
N ALA A 355 -21.01 -12.30 9.08
CA ALA A 355 -19.82 -11.44 9.09
C ALA A 355 -19.90 -10.34 8.04
N ALA A 356 -20.42 -10.64 6.85
CA ALA A 356 -20.68 -9.65 5.80
C ALA A 356 -21.68 -8.57 6.28
N ASN A 357 -22.81 -8.98 6.87
CA ASN A 357 -23.81 -8.07 7.41
C ASN A 357 -23.27 -7.20 8.55
N ALA A 358 -22.42 -7.77 9.41
CA ALA A 358 -21.75 -7.01 10.48
C ALA A 358 -20.79 -5.96 9.91
N ALA A 359 -20.02 -6.30 8.87
CA ALA A 359 -19.13 -5.35 8.20
C ALA A 359 -19.91 -4.24 7.51
N ASP A 360 -21.02 -4.56 6.85
CA ASP A 360 -21.89 -3.56 6.23
C ASP A 360 -22.51 -2.61 7.27
N GLN A 361 -22.89 -3.12 8.45
CA GLN A 361 -23.35 -2.28 9.56
C GLN A 361 -22.22 -1.37 10.06
N ALA A 362 -21.03 -1.92 10.32
CA ALA A 362 -19.88 -1.12 10.72
C ALA A 362 -19.51 -0.04 9.68
N SER A 363 -19.63 -0.36 8.39
CA SER A 363 -19.42 0.59 7.28
C SER A 363 -20.42 1.75 7.32
N ARG A 364 -21.70 1.45 7.61
CA ARG A 364 -22.73 2.50 7.80
C ARG A 364 -22.43 3.37 9.00
N ASP A 365 -22.00 2.79 10.11
CA ASP A 365 -21.68 3.52 11.33
C ASP A 365 -20.46 4.44 11.13
N ILE A 366 -19.42 3.95 10.44
CA ILE A 366 -18.26 4.77 10.03
C ILE A 366 -18.72 5.93 9.15
N LYS A 367 -19.56 5.66 8.15
CA LYS A 367 -20.08 6.71 7.26
C LYS A 367 -20.87 7.78 8.01
N ILE A 368 -21.73 7.38 8.95
CA ILE A 368 -22.51 8.33 9.77
C ILE A 368 -21.57 9.24 10.57
N GLU A 369 -20.54 8.65 11.18
CA GLU A 369 -19.56 9.38 11.97
C GLU A 369 -18.67 10.30 11.11
N ASP A 370 -18.27 9.85 9.92
CA ASP A 370 -17.50 10.67 8.97
C ASP A 370 -18.34 11.81 8.40
N ASP A 371 -19.60 11.57 8.04
CA ASP A 371 -20.53 12.61 7.58
C ASP A 371 -20.77 13.64 8.70
N ARG A 372 -20.86 13.21 9.96
CA ARG A 372 -20.93 14.10 11.14
C ARG A 372 -19.69 14.98 11.27
N LYS A 373 -18.49 14.37 11.22
CA LYS A 373 -17.21 15.10 11.30
C LYS A 373 -17.00 16.03 10.13
N ALA A 374 -17.40 15.63 8.92
CA ALA A 374 -17.32 16.48 7.73
C ALA A 374 -18.21 17.71 7.86
N ALA A 375 -19.43 17.56 8.41
CA ALA A 375 -20.30 18.69 8.69
C ALA A 375 -19.71 19.63 9.76
N GLU A 376 -19.07 19.10 10.80
CA GLU A 376 -18.35 19.87 11.83
C GLU A 376 -17.16 20.63 11.23
N ALA A 377 -16.32 19.94 10.43
CA ALA A 377 -15.19 20.54 9.74
C ALA A 377 -15.61 21.61 8.72
N LEU A 378 -16.70 21.41 7.99
CA LEU A 378 -17.24 22.41 7.07
C LEU A 378 -17.71 23.65 7.83
N ARG A 379 -18.45 23.49 8.93
CA ARG A 379 -18.86 24.61 9.79
C ARG A 379 -17.66 25.37 10.36
N PHE A 380 -16.61 24.65 10.75
CA PHE A 380 -15.36 25.26 11.17
C PHE A 380 -14.70 26.05 10.02
N ALA A 381 -14.63 25.47 8.82
CA ALA A 381 -14.04 26.13 7.65
C ALA A 381 -14.82 27.39 7.23
N GLU A 382 -16.15 27.31 7.17
CA GLU A 382 -17.04 28.45 6.90
C GLU A 382 -16.81 29.57 7.91
N TRP A 383 -16.75 29.23 9.20
CA TRP A 383 -16.44 30.18 10.25
C TRP A 383 -15.04 30.80 10.07
N TYR A 384 -14.03 29.97 9.83
CA TYR A 384 -12.64 30.44 9.70
C TYR A 384 -12.48 31.36 8.48
N GLN A 385 -13.29 31.15 7.44
CA GLN A 385 -13.31 31.96 6.23
C GLN A 385 -14.25 33.18 6.31
N ASP A 386 -15.10 33.30 7.33
CA ASP A 386 -16.04 34.42 7.48
C ASP A 386 -15.29 35.77 7.53
N PRO A 387 -15.43 36.64 6.52
CA PRO A 387 -14.71 37.90 6.46
C PRO A 387 -15.21 38.94 7.49
N THR A 388 -16.39 38.73 8.08
CA THR A 388 -16.95 39.62 9.09
C THR A 388 -16.30 39.47 10.46
N ILE A 389 -15.57 38.37 10.68
CA ILE A 389 -14.86 38.07 11.92
C ILE A 389 -13.38 38.47 11.74
N PRO A 390 -12.88 39.46 12.49
CA PRO A 390 -11.48 39.88 12.37
C PRO A 390 -10.51 38.73 12.65
N GLN A 391 -9.39 38.69 11.92
CA GLN A 391 -8.39 37.63 12.07
C GLN A 391 -7.81 37.55 13.49
N THR A 392 -7.70 38.70 14.18
CA THR A 392 -7.28 38.78 15.59
C THR A 392 -8.25 38.05 16.53
N VAL A 393 -9.56 38.16 16.28
CA VAL A 393 -10.60 37.46 17.04
C VAL A 393 -10.54 35.96 16.79
N LYS A 394 -10.32 35.53 15.53
CA LYS A 394 -10.13 34.10 15.19
C LYS A 394 -8.92 33.51 15.90
N ALA A 395 -7.79 34.22 15.86
CA ALA A 395 -6.56 33.80 16.54
C ALA A 395 -6.77 33.69 18.07
N PHE A 396 -7.41 34.71 18.68
CA PHE A 396 -7.79 34.67 20.09
C PHE A 396 -8.67 33.46 20.41
N ALA A 397 -9.75 33.23 19.66
CA ALA A 397 -10.69 32.15 19.91
C ALA A 397 -10.03 30.77 19.86
N MET A 398 -9.15 30.53 18.88
CA MET A 398 -8.39 29.28 18.78
C MET A 398 -7.43 29.09 19.95
N MET A 399 -6.68 30.12 20.34
CA MET A 399 -5.73 30.06 21.46
C MET A 399 -6.45 29.85 22.79
N ALA A 400 -7.50 30.62 23.06
CA ALA A 400 -8.29 30.52 24.28
C ALA A 400 -8.97 29.15 24.39
N ALA A 401 -9.59 28.65 23.31
CA ALA A 401 -10.18 27.32 23.30
C ALA A 401 -9.15 26.21 23.55
N ARG A 402 -7.96 26.31 22.95
CA ARG A 402 -6.86 25.35 23.19
C ARG A 402 -6.40 25.37 24.64
N VAL A 403 -6.15 26.53 25.23
CA VAL A 403 -5.72 26.66 26.63
C VAL A 403 -6.78 26.13 27.58
N ILE A 404 -8.05 26.49 27.40
CA ILE A 404 -9.15 25.99 28.24
C ILE A 404 -9.25 24.46 28.14
N SER A 405 -9.11 23.90 26.93
CA SER A 405 -9.12 22.45 26.73
C SER A 405 -7.96 21.77 27.46
N LEU A 406 -6.74 22.30 27.31
CA LEU A 406 -5.55 21.80 28.00
C LEU A 406 -5.66 21.90 29.52
N GLN A 407 -6.23 22.99 30.06
CA GLN A 407 -6.45 23.16 31.49
C GLN A 407 -7.40 22.10 32.05
N GLN A 408 -8.46 21.77 31.30
CA GLN A 408 -9.41 20.72 31.69
C GLN A 408 -8.76 19.33 31.69
N SER A 409 -7.85 19.08 30.75
CA SER A 409 -7.10 17.81 30.65
C SER A 409 -5.89 17.74 31.61
N CYS A 410 -5.40 18.86 32.13
CA CYS A 410 -4.28 18.94 33.07
C CYS A 410 -4.72 19.51 34.44
N PRO A 411 -5.12 18.64 35.40
CA PRO A 411 -5.66 19.06 36.70
C PRO A 411 -4.71 19.91 37.55
N PHE A 412 -3.40 19.84 37.28
CA PHE A 412 -2.34 20.53 38.02
C PHE A 412 -1.91 21.85 37.38
N SER A 413 -2.48 22.22 36.24
CA SER A 413 -2.15 23.47 35.56
C SER A 413 -2.62 24.68 36.37
N LYS A 414 -1.87 25.78 36.31
CA LYS A 414 -2.31 27.05 36.88
C LYS A 414 -3.50 27.61 36.09
N SER A 415 -4.29 28.48 36.73
CA SER A 415 -5.30 29.24 35.98
C SER A 415 -4.62 30.16 34.96
N HIS A 416 -5.13 30.15 33.73
CA HIS A 416 -4.68 31.01 32.62
C HIS A 416 -5.70 32.11 32.29
N GLU A 417 -6.66 32.37 33.18
CA GLU A 417 -7.72 33.37 32.98
C GLU A 417 -7.15 34.77 32.65
N ASP A 418 -6.11 35.21 33.36
CA ASP A 418 -5.45 36.50 33.10
C ASP A 418 -4.79 36.59 31.72
N LYS A 419 -4.31 35.45 31.20
CA LYS A 419 -3.68 35.38 29.88
C LYS A 419 -4.75 35.39 28.79
N ILE A 420 -5.83 34.64 28.99
CA ILE A 420 -7.01 34.65 28.11
C ILE A 420 -7.63 36.05 28.06
N ALA A 421 -7.78 36.72 29.20
CA ALA A 421 -8.32 38.09 29.27
C ALA A 421 -7.43 39.10 28.52
N ARG A 422 -6.10 38.98 28.63
CA ARG A 422 -5.17 39.81 27.85
C ARG A 422 -5.30 39.56 26.35
N TRP A 423 -5.33 38.30 25.91
CA TRP A 423 -5.52 37.99 24.49
C TRP A 423 -6.87 38.47 23.94
N ALA A 424 -7.93 38.43 24.76
CA ALA A 424 -9.22 39.01 24.39
C ALA A 424 -9.07 40.51 24.15
N SER A 425 -8.46 41.23 25.10
CA SER A 425 -8.20 42.67 24.98
C SER A 425 -7.36 43.01 23.73
N ASP A 426 -6.28 42.26 23.49
CA ASP A 426 -5.41 42.46 22.31
C ASP A 426 -6.15 42.21 20.99
N ALA A 427 -7.14 41.31 20.99
CA ALA A 427 -8.00 41.05 19.84
C ALA A 427 -9.14 42.06 19.68
N GLY A 428 -9.30 43.02 20.59
CA GLY A 428 -10.43 43.96 20.63
C GLY A 428 -11.73 43.32 21.10
N VAL A 429 -11.65 42.21 21.84
CA VAL A 429 -12.77 41.44 22.40
C VAL A 429 -12.95 41.79 23.88
N LYS A 430 -14.14 42.23 24.27
CA LYS A 430 -14.48 42.45 25.68
C LYS A 430 -14.92 41.15 26.34
N SER A 431 -14.78 41.03 27.65
CA SER A 431 -15.29 39.87 28.40
C SER A 431 -16.79 39.63 28.14
N SER A 432 -17.57 40.71 28.08
CA SER A 432 -19.01 40.66 27.74
C SER A 432 -19.29 40.14 26.34
N ASP A 433 -18.31 40.19 25.42
CA ASP A 433 -18.50 39.64 24.07
C ASP A 433 -18.38 38.11 24.05
N ILE A 434 -17.75 37.49 25.05
CA ILE A 434 -17.55 36.03 25.12
C ILE A 434 -18.41 35.33 26.18
N GLU A 435 -19.01 36.10 27.10
CA GLU A 435 -20.01 35.61 28.06
C GLU A 435 -21.31 35.14 27.37
N PRO A 436 -22.13 34.26 27.99
CA PRO A 436 -23.41 33.84 27.43
C PRO A 436 -24.28 35.03 26.97
N GLY A 437 -24.64 35.07 25.68
CA GLY A 437 -25.39 36.18 25.07
C GLY A 437 -24.51 37.26 24.42
N GLY A 438 -23.20 37.23 24.65
CA GLY A 438 -22.21 38.09 23.99
C GLY A 438 -22.04 37.81 22.50
N ARG A 439 -21.48 38.79 21.77
CA ARG A 439 -21.31 38.76 20.30
C ARG A 439 -20.56 37.51 19.79
N TYR A 440 -19.58 37.03 20.55
CA TYR A 440 -18.70 35.89 20.23
C TYR A 440 -18.94 34.67 21.13
N ALA A 441 -19.99 34.65 21.96
CA ALA A 441 -20.25 33.57 22.90
C ALA A 441 -20.49 32.21 22.21
N SER A 442 -21.33 32.21 21.16
CA SER A 442 -21.60 31.03 20.33
C SER A 442 -20.34 30.53 19.64
N LEU A 443 -19.48 31.46 19.21
CA LEU A 443 -18.19 31.15 18.63
C LEU A 443 -17.26 30.45 19.64
N MET A 444 -17.05 31.05 20.81
CA MET A 444 -16.19 30.48 21.84
C MET A 444 -16.64 29.10 22.28
N THR A 445 -17.96 28.90 22.41
CA THR A 445 -18.55 27.60 22.75
C THR A 445 -18.25 26.54 21.69
N LYS A 446 -18.42 26.87 20.41
CA LYS A 446 -18.11 25.95 19.30
C LYS A 446 -16.61 25.63 19.23
N MET A 447 -15.74 26.64 19.34
CA MET A 447 -14.29 26.40 19.32
C MET A 447 -13.83 25.54 20.48
N LEU A 448 -14.39 25.76 21.67
CA LEU A 448 -14.07 24.94 22.82
C LEU A 448 -14.52 23.49 22.60
N ALA A 449 -15.71 23.25 22.05
CA ALA A 449 -16.18 21.91 21.73
C ALA A 449 -15.26 21.19 20.71
N GLU A 450 -14.87 21.88 19.63
CA GLU A 450 -13.94 21.36 18.63
C GLU A 450 -12.55 21.06 19.23
N MET A 451 -12.00 21.98 20.01
CA MET A 451 -10.70 21.79 20.66
C MET A 451 -10.74 20.63 21.66
N LYS A 452 -11.83 20.48 22.43
CA LYS A 452 -12.02 19.33 23.34
C LYS A 452 -12.04 18.02 22.58
N SER A 453 -12.77 17.96 21.46
CA SER A 453 -12.81 16.78 20.59
C SER A 453 -11.42 16.42 20.07
N GLY A 454 -10.65 17.42 19.62
CA GLY A 454 -9.27 17.23 19.17
C GLY A 454 -8.30 16.80 20.27
N THR A 455 -8.42 17.36 21.48
CA THR A 455 -7.56 17.02 22.63
C THR A 455 -7.98 15.74 23.35
N ALA A 456 -9.12 15.14 23.03
CA ALA A 456 -9.60 13.94 23.73
C ALA A 456 -8.65 12.74 23.61
N LYS A 457 -7.76 12.76 22.62
CA LYS A 457 -6.71 11.75 22.40
C LYS A 457 -5.39 12.08 23.09
N GLU A 458 -5.20 13.31 23.57
CA GLU A 458 -3.97 13.71 24.26
C GLU A 458 -3.95 13.10 25.67
N SER A 459 -2.84 12.48 26.05
CA SER A 459 -2.64 12.02 27.40
C SER A 459 -2.55 13.20 28.37
N ILE A 460 -2.86 12.96 29.66
CA ILE A 460 -2.72 13.98 30.71
C ILE A 460 -1.29 14.56 30.73
N ALA A 461 -0.28 13.71 30.52
CA ALA A 461 1.12 14.13 30.48
C ALA A 461 1.41 15.07 29.30
N GLU A 462 0.93 14.74 28.09
CA GLU A 462 1.05 15.60 26.91
C GLU A 462 0.32 16.92 27.09
N ALA A 463 -0.91 16.89 27.63
CA ALA A 463 -1.68 18.09 27.89
C ALA A 463 -0.97 19.00 28.92
N CYS A 464 -0.43 18.40 29.99
CA CYS A 464 0.34 19.12 31.01
C CYS A 464 1.69 19.66 30.50
N GLU A 465 2.31 19.01 29.52
CA GLU A 465 3.53 19.55 28.90
C GLU A 465 3.21 20.66 27.88
N ALA A 466 2.15 20.48 27.10
CA ALA A 466 1.69 21.47 26.12
C ALA A 466 1.25 22.77 26.79
N ILE A 467 0.59 22.69 27.96
CA ILE A 467 0.08 23.88 28.63
C ILE A 467 1.19 24.78 29.20
N LYS A 468 2.35 24.23 29.55
CA LYS A 468 3.52 25.01 30.05
C LYS A 468 4.03 26.03 29.03
N LYS A 469 3.76 25.84 27.74
CA LYS A 469 4.06 26.85 26.70
C LYS A 469 3.26 28.14 26.87
N TYR A 470 2.22 28.10 27.70
CA TYR A 470 1.35 29.22 28.03
C TYR A 470 1.51 29.71 29.46
N ASP A 471 2.43 29.16 30.25
CA ASP A 471 2.99 29.90 31.39
C ASP A 471 3.83 31.08 30.85
#